data_AF-A0A453J2R9-F1
#
_entry.id   AF-A0A453J2R9-F1
#
_cell.length_a   1.000
_cell.length_b   1.000
_cell.length_c   1.000
_cell.angle_alpha   90.00
_cell.angle_beta   90.00
_cell.angle_gamma   90.00
#
_symmetry.space_group_name_H-M   'P 1'
#
loop_
_entity.id
_entity.type
_entity.pdbx_description
1 polymer ?
#
loop_
_entity_poly.entity_id
_entity_poly.type
_entity_poly.pdbx_seq_one_letter_code
_entity_poly.pdbx_strand_id
1 'polypeptide(L)'
;EHAEDSIIWKHTVSGEYTASSAYNAQFLSITRTNMCKVVWKTWGPPNVKFLAWLALQNRIWTADRLAKRGWPNCGPCPLCRRGLETVEHLFFGCRYTLRLWGLVKDWLQLVSLDVAVWANYRSIKDWWFDMVATQRIHGRAMSSLTMLVCKSIWDERNARVFRRNFAPPTILLRTI
;
A
#
# COMPACT_ATOMS: atom_id res chain seq x y z
N GLU A 1 35.18 19.44 46.10
CA GLU A 1 35.77 19.16 44.77
C GLU A 1 34.70 19.42 43.72
N HIS A 2 34.93 20.34 42.80
CA HIS A 2 34.05 20.62 41.67
C HIS A 2 34.67 19.95 40.45
N ALA A 3 34.23 18.73 40.12
CA ALA A 3 34.59 18.11 38.86
C ALA A 3 33.81 18.79 37.73
N GLU A 4 34.48 19.16 36.64
CA GLU A 4 33.83 19.70 35.45
C GLU A 4 33.08 18.59 34.72
N ASP A 5 31.83 18.86 34.32
CA ASP A 5 31.02 17.95 33.54
C ASP A 5 31.64 17.73 32.14
N SER A 6 31.60 16.48 31.67
CA SER A 6 32.07 16.09 30.34
C SER A 6 30.97 15.39 29.55
N ILE A 7 30.94 15.62 28.24
CA ILE A 7 29.95 15.02 27.34
C ILE A 7 30.51 13.69 26.80
N ILE A 8 29.75 12.62 26.98
CA ILE A 8 30.11 11.27 26.50
C ILE A 8 29.08 10.75 25.51
N TRP A 9 29.55 10.29 24.35
CA TRP A 9 28.73 9.68 23.32
C TRP A 9 28.47 8.21 23.62
N LYS A 10 27.28 7.90 24.16
CA LYS A 10 26.87 6.55 24.59
C LYS A 10 26.85 5.46 23.51
N HIS A 11 26.97 5.81 22.22
CA HIS A 11 26.87 4.86 21.11
C HIS A 11 28.24 4.41 20.57
N THR A 12 29.34 4.79 21.23
CA THR A 12 30.69 4.27 20.98
C THR A 12 31.33 3.83 22.30
N VAL A 13 32.17 2.79 22.25
CA VAL A 13 32.89 2.32 23.45
C VAL A 13 33.91 3.34 23.93
N SER A 14 34.51 4.12 23.00
CA SER A 14 35.43 5.21 23.35
C SER A 14 34.73 6.42 24.00
N GLY A 15 33.39 6.51 23.92
CA GLY A 15 32.66 7.69 24.36
C GLY A 15 32.79 8.88 23.41
N GLU A 16 33.49 8.73 22.28
CA GLU A 16 33.71 9.79 21.32
C GLU A 16 32.61 9.84 20.25
N TYR A 17 32.17 11.07 19.95
CA TYR A 17 31.22 11.32 18.88
C TYR A 17 31.89 11.21 17.50
N THR A 18 31.20 10.53 16.58
CA THR A 18 31.47 10.65 15.14
C THR A 18 30.17 10.75 14.36
N ALA A 19 30.17 11.46 13.22
CA ALA A 19 29.01 11.54 12.34
C ALA A 19 28.52 10.15 11.89
N SER A 20 29.44 9.20 11.69
CA SER A 20 29.12 7.80 11.38
C SER A 20 28.38 7.10 12.52
N SER A 21 28.86 7.24 13.77
CA SER A 21 28.19 6.66 14.93
C SER A 21 26.81 7.28 15.19
N ALA A 22 26.65 8.59 14.96
CA ALA A 22 25.37 9.28 15.03
C ALA A 22 24.38 8.82 13.97
N TYR A 23 24.84 8.66 12.72
CA TYR A 23 24.03 8.08 11.66
C TYR A 23 23.57 6.66 12.05
N ASN A 24 24.49 5.77 12.42
CA ASN A 24 24.16 4.40 12.81
C ASN A 24 23.25 4.32 14.04
N ALA A 25 23.36 5.25 14.98
CA ALA A 25 22.49 5.33 16.15
C ALA A 25 21.01 5.51 15.77
N GLN A 26 20.72 6.20 14.66
CA GLN A 26 19.35 6.33 14.13
C GLN A 26 18.73 4.97 13.73
N PHE A 27 19.57 3.95 13.47
CA PHE A 27 19.13 2.63 13.02
C PHE A 27 19.05 1.57 14.14
N LEU A 28 19.53 1.87 15.35
CA LEU A 28 19.63 0.90 16.47
C LEU A 28 18.27 0.32 16.91
N SER A 29 17.17 1.03 16.66
CA SER A 29 15.81 0.59 17.02
C SER A 29 14.87 0.49 15.83
N ILE A 30 15.41 0.31 14.61
CA ILE A 30 14.56 0.21 13.43
C ILE A 30 13.81 -1.11 13.40
N THR A 31 12.48 -1.01 13.27
CA THR A 31 11.64 -2.13 12.86
C THR A 31 11.96 -2.50 11.43
N ARG A 32 12.52 -3.70 11.23
CA ARG A 32 12.77 -4.24 9.89
C ARG A 32 11.45 -4.34 9.13
N THR A 33 11.45 -3.85 7.90
CA THR A 33 10.29 -3.91 7.02
C THR A 33 10.65 -4.58 5.70
N ASN A 34 9.73 -5.40 5.18
CA ASN A 34 9.91 -6.07 3.89
C ASN A 34 9.55 -5.17 2.68
N MET A 35 9.17 -3.90 2.91
CA MET A 35 8.78 -2.96 1.86
C MET A 35 9.86 -2.78 0.77
N CYS A 36 11.14 -2.85 1.13
CA CYS A 36 12.22 -2.83 0.13
C CYS A 36 12.05 -3.96 -0.90
N LYS A 37 11.78 -5.17 -0.45
CA LYS A 37 11.61 -6.33 -1.33
C LYS A 37 10.26 -6.32 -2.05
N VAL A 38 9.19 -6.00 -1.33
CA VAL A 38 7.80 -6.13 -1.81
C VAL A 38 7.36 -4.94 -2.67
N VAL A 39 7.90 -3.74 -2.41
CA VAL A 39 7.54 -2.52 -3.15
C VAL A 39 8.67 -2.05 -4.04
N TRP A 40 9.83 -1.78 -3.45
CA TRP A 40 10.88 -1.03 -4.15
C TRP A 40 11.64 -1.87 -5.19
N LYS A 41 11.88 -3.16 -4.92
CA LYS A 41 12.51 -4.12 -5.85
C LYS A 41 11.56 -4.74 -6.88
N THR A 42 10.25 -4.47 -6.78
CA THR A 42 9.24 -4.91 -7.76
C THR A 42 9.41 -4.13 -9.07
N TRP A 43 8.93 -4.68 -10.20
CA TRP A 43 8.95 -3.95 -11.47
C TRP A 43 7.82 -2.93 -11.52
N GLY A 44 8.08 -1.81 -12.21
CA GLY A 44 7.05 -0.80 -12.48
C GLY A 44 7.48 0.63 -12.16
N PRO A 45 6.68 1.62 -12.59
CA PRO A 45 7.05 3.02 -12.49
C PRO A 45 7.08 3.54 -11.03
N PRO A 46 7.87 4.59 -10.73
CA PRO A 46 7.99 5.13 -9.37
C PRO A 46 6.67 5.59 -8.75
N ASN A 47 5.77 6.20 -9.54
CA ASN A 47 4.48 6.68 -9.04
C ASN A 47 3.56 5.54 -8.57
N VAL A 48 3.61 4.40 -9.25
CA VAL A 48 2.86 3.18 -8.91
C VAL A 48 3.41 2.56 -7.61
N LYS A 49 4.74 2.47 -7.49
CA LYS A 49 5.41 1.99 -6.26
C LYS A 49 5.13 2.89 -5.07
N PHE A 50 5.15 4.20 -5.25
CA PHE A 50 4.91 5.16 -4.18
C PHE A 50 3.47 5.05 -3.63
N LEU A 51 2.49 4.88 -4.52
CA LEU A 51 1.11 4.61 -4.10
C LEU A 51 1.02 3.32 -3.28
N ALA A 52 1.62 2.23 -3.74
CA ALA A 52 1.62 0.95 -3.04
C ALA A 52 2.28 1.06 -1.64
N TRP A 53 3.41 1.76 -1.56
CA TRP A 53 4.10 2.02 -0.29
C TRP A 53 3.23 2.79 0.71
N LEU A 54 2.50 3.81 0.26
CA LEU A 54 1.55 4.53 1.11
C LEU A 54 0.35 3.67 1.50
N ALA A 55 -0.21 2.92 0.55
CA ALA A 55 -1.35 2.03 0.78
C ALA A 55 -1.04 0.98 1.85
N LEU A 56 0.11 0.31 1.76
CA LEU A 56 0.54 -0.70 2.73
C LEU A 56 0.79 -0.16 4.15
N GLN A 57 0.90 1.15 4.28
CA GLN A 57 0.99 1.84 5.58
C GLN A 57 -0.34 2.46 6.01
N ASN A 58 -1.43 2.21 5.28
CA ASN A 58 -2.73 2.86 5.44
C ASN A 58 -2.66 4.39 5.36
N ARG A 59 -1.75 4.93 4.54
CA ARG A 59 -1.45 6.37 4.43
C ARG A 59 -2.01 7.08 3.20
N ILE A 60 -2.81 6.41 2.38
CA ILE A 60 -3.54 7.05 1.27
C ILE A 60 -4.79 7.79 1.77
N TRP A 61 -5.27 8.78 1.01
CA TRP A 61 -6.37 9.68 1.40
C TRP A 61 -7.75 9.10 1.12
N THR A 62 -8.11 8.05 1.87
CA THR A 62 -9.45 7.47 1.93
C THR A 62 -10.40 8.29 2.81
N ALA A 63 -11.71 8.17 2.60
CA ALA A 63 -12.71 8.90 3.38
C ALA A 63 -12.59 8.63 4.90
N ASP A 64 -12.29 7.41 5.33
CA ASP A 64 -12.09 7.09 6.76
C ASP A 64 -10.92 7.87 7.36
N ARG A 65 -9.81 8.02 6.62
CA ARG A 65 -8.62 8.73 7.07
C ARG A 65 -8.85 10.24 7.11
N LEU A 66 -9.59 10.77 6.15
CA LEU A 66 -10.02 12.17 6.14
C LEU A 66 -10.95 12.47 7.32
N ALA A 67 -11.93 11.60 7.57
CA ALA A 67 -12.85 11.73 8.70
C ALA A 67 -12.13 11.74 10.05
N LYS A 68 -11.14 10.87 10.27
CA LYS A 68 -10.28 10.85 11.48
C LYS A 68 -9.52 12.16 11.71
N ARG A 69 -9.32 12.97 10.67
CA ARG A 69 -8.65 14.28 10.72
C ARG A 69 -9.63 15.46 10.77
N GLY A 70 -10.94 15.20 10.80
CA GLY A 70 -11.97 16.23 10.73
C GLY A 70 -12.03 16.94 9.37
N TRP A 71 -11.51 16.32 8.30
CA TRP A 71 -11.49 16.92 6.98
C TRP A 71 -12.74 16.54 6.16
N PRO A 72 -13.20 17.44 5.27
CA PRO A 72 -14.26 17.12 4.33
C PRO A 72 -13.93 15.85 3.52
N ASN A 73 -14.93 15.00 3.34
CA ASN A 73 -14.78 13.75 2.60
C ASN A 73 -16.08 13.41 1.84
N CYS A 74 -16.02 12.42 0.97
CA CYS A 74 -17.12 12.04 0.09
C CYS A 74 -18.17 11.10 0.75
N GLY A 75 -18.05 10.83 2.05
CA GLY A 75 -18.92 9.89 2.76
C GLY A 75 -18.71 8.44 2.30
N PRO A 76 -19.72 7.79 1.70
CA PRO A 76 -19.59 6.42 1.19
C PRO A 76 -18.50 6.30 0.11
N CYS A 77 -17.98 5.09 -0.07
CA CYS A 77 -17.01 4.75 -1.10
C CYS A 77 -17.44 5.24 -2.49
N PRO A 78 -16.65 6.08 -3.18
CA PRO A 78 -17.00 6.61 -4.50
C PRO A 78 -17.19 5.54 -5.58
N LEU A 79 -16.61 4.36 -5.39
CA LEU A 79 -16.71 3.25 -6.34
C LEU A 79 -18.03 2.48 -6.24
N CYS A 80 -18.45 2.09 -5.02
CA CYS A 80 -19.64 1.27 -4.80
C CYS A 80 -20.85 2.01 -4.22
N ARG A 81 -20.64 3.22 -3.67
CA ARG A 81 -21.63 4.07 -2.99
C ARG A 81 -22.37 3.40 -1.83
N ARG A 82 -21.77 2.41 -1.16
CA ARG A 82 -22.40 1.65 -0.07
C ARG A 82 -21.58 1.59 1.21
N GLY A 83 -20.33 1.14 1.13
CA GLY A 83 -19.46 0.97 2.31
C GLY A 83 -18.64 2.21 2.65
N LEU A 84 -18.11 2.27 3.88
CA LEU A 84 -17.07 3.23 4.24
C LEU A 84 -15.83 3.00 3.37
N GLU A 85 -15.27 4.08 2.83
CA GLU A 85 -14.00 3.99 2.09
C GLU A 85 -12.83 3.83 3.05
N THR A 86 -12.34 2.60 3.20
CA THR A 86 -11.03 2.28 3.77
C THR A 86 -10.09 1.75 2.69
N VAL A 87 -8.81 1.58 3.00
CA VAL A 87 -7.82 1.01 2.07
C VAL A 87 -8.19 -0.44 1.69
N GLU A 88 -8.59 -1.22 2.69
CA GLU A 88 -9.03 -2.60 2.53
C GLU A 88 -10.28 -2.69 1.66
N HIS A 89 -11.29 -1.87 1.97
CA HIS A 89 -12.49 -1.78 1.15
C HIS A 89 -12.12 -1.36 -0.28
N LEU A 90 -11.29 -0.34 -0.46
CA LEU A 90 -10.96 0.19 -1.77
C LEU A 90 -10.26 -0.85 -2.66
N PHE A 91 -9.29 -1.60 -2.14
CA PHE A 91 -8.43 -2.47 -2.97
C PHE A 91 -8.86 -3.93 -3.06
N PHE A 92 -9.63 -4.45 -2.09
CA PHE A 92 -10.08 -5.84 -2.16
C PHE A 92 -11.47 -6.11 -1.57
N GLY A 93 -12.09 -5.17 -0.85
CA GLY A 93 -13.44 -5.36 -0.26
C GLY A 93 -14.60 -4.75 -1.07
N CYS A 94 -14.32 -3.85 -2.01
CA CYS A 94 -15.33 -3.09 -2.74
C CYS A 94 -15.91 -3.93 -3.88
N ARG A 95 -17.23 -3.94 -4.04
CA ARG A 95 -17.91 -4.68 -5.13
C ARG A 95 -17.40 -4.31 -6.52
N TYR A 96 -17.10 -3.03 -6.76
CA TYR A 96 -16.53 -2.56 -8.02
C TYR A 96 -15.13 -3.15 -8.24
N THR A 97 -14.31 -3.12 -7.20
CA THR A 97 -12.94 -3.62 -7.21
C THR A 97 -12.90 -5.15 -7.39
N LEU A 98 -13.74 -5.89 -6.66
CA LEU A 98 -13.86 -7.35 -6.80
C LEU A 98 -14.25 -7.74 -8.23
N ARG A 99 -15.14 -6.98 -8.88
CA ARG A 99 -15.47 -7.21 -10.29
C ARG A 99 -14.29 -6.96 -11.22
N LEU A 100 -13.50 -5.91 -10.99
CA LEU A 100 -12.28 -5.66 -11.77
C LEU A 100 -11.28 -6.79 -11.61
N TRP A 101 -11.06 -7.26 -10.38
CA TRP A 101 -10.17 -8.38 -10.11
C TRP A 101 -10.63 -9.69 -10.74
N GLY A 102 -11.94 -9.96 -10.77
CA GLY A 102 -12.49 -11.08 -11.53
C GLY A 102 -12.17 -10.99 -13.02
N LEU A 103 -12.33 -9.80 -13.62
CA LEU A 103 -11.97 -9.58 -15.03
C LEU A 103 -10.47 -9.75 -15.29
N VAL A 104 -9.60 -9.26 -14.39
CA VAL A 104 -8.15 -9.44 -14.49
C VAL A 104 -7.77 -10.91 -14.35
N LYS A 105 -8.39 -11.63 -13.42
CA LYS A 105 -8.21 -13.07 -13.23
C LYS A 105 -8.53 -13.83 -14.51
N ASP A 106 -9.68 -13.55 -15.10
CA ASP A 106 -10.15 -14.24 -16.31
C ASP A 106 -9.29 -13.88 -17.51
N TRP A 107 -8.90 -12.61 -17.65
CA TRP A 107 -8.06 -12.14 -18.76
C TRP A 107 -6.65 -12.77 -18.74
N LEU A 108 -6.02 -12.87 -17.57
CA LEU A 108 -4.68 -13.42 -17.39
C LEU A 108 -4.66 -14.91 -17.04
N GLN A 109 -5.83 -15.57 -16.98
CA GLN A 109 -5.96 -16.99 -16.64
C GLN A 109 -5.34 -17.37 -15.28
N LEU A 110 -5.53 -16.52 -14.27
CA LEU A 110 -4.97 -16.70 -12.92
C LEU A 110 -5.82 -17.68 -12.09
N VAL A 111 -5.78 -18.97 -12.44
CA VAL A 111 -6.65 -20.02 -11.84
C VAL A 111 -6.56 -20.05 -10.30
N SER A 112 -5.36 -19.88 -9.74
CA SER A 112 -5.14 -19.90 -8.29
C SER A 112 -5.69 -18.68 -7.52
N LEU A 113 -6.07 -17.61 -8.22
CA LEU A 113 -6.55 -16.39 -7.58
C LEU A 113 -8.01 -16.56 -7.19
N ASP A 114 -8.29 -16.73 -5.90
CA ASP A 114 -9.66 -16.74 -5.40
C ASP A 114 -10.02 -15.40 -4.77
N VAL A 115 -10.89 -14.64 -5.42
CA VAL A 115 -11.38 -13.35 -4.90
C VAL A 115 -12.43 -13.52 -3.80
N ALA A 116 -13.06 -14.69 -3.68
CA ALA A 116 -14.11 -14.94 -2.69
C ALA A 116 -13.57 -15.00 -1.27
N VAL A 117 -12.35 -15.50 -1.08
CA VAL A 117 -11.70 -15.57 0.24
C VAL A 117 -11.24 -14.21 0.76
N TRP A 118 -11.27 -13.16 -0.08
CA TRP A 118 -10.70 -11.87 0.28
C TRP A 118 -11.45 -11.14 1.39
N ALA A 119 -12.72 -11.49 1.60
CA ALA A 119 -13.50 -11.01 2.75
C ALA A 119 -12.88 -11.41 4.11
N ASN A 120 -12.01 -12.42 4.14
CA ASN A 120 -11.37 -12.91 5.36
C ASN A 120 -10.08 -12.14 5.72
N TYR A 121 -9.49 -11.36 4.82
CA TYR A 121 -8.30 -10.56 5.17
C TYR A 121 -8.68 -9.40 6.07
N ARG A 122 -7.89 -9.23 7.13
CA ARG A 122 -8.07 -8.17 8.12
C ARG A 122 -7.27 -6.92 7.82
N SER A 123 -6.24 -7.02 6.98
CA SER A 123 -5.37 -5.90 6.64
C SER A 123 -4.90 -5.94 5.19
N ILE A 124 -4.57 -4.76 4.67
CA ILE A 124 -3.95 -4.62 3.35
C ILE A 124 -2.61 -5.35 3.25
N LYS A 125 -1.87 -5.48 4.36
CA LYS A 125 -0.57 -6.16 4.37
C LYS A 125 -0.73 -7.67 4.19
N ASP A 126 -1.67 -8.27 4.90
CA ASP A 126 -1.92 -9.72 4.84
C ASP A 126 -2.39 -10.11 3.43
N TRP A 127 -3.36 -9.36 2.89
CA TRP A 127 -3.83 -9.53 1.51
C TRP A 127 -2.67 -9.38 0.51
N TRP A 128 -1.86 -8.33 0.63
CA TRP A 128 -0.76 -8.08 -0.30
C TRP A 128 0.31 -9.16 -0.26
N PHE A 129 0.72 -9.59 0.94
CA PHE A 129 1.75 -10.61 1.05
C PHE A 129 1.26 -11.96 0.54
N ASP A 130 -0.01 -12.28 0.75
CA ASP A 130 -0.59 -13.47 0.17
C ASP A 130 -0.63 -13.39 -1.35
N MET A 131 -1.10 -12.28 -1.94
CA MET A 131 -1.07 -12.05 -3.40
C MET A 131 0.31 -12.27 -4.04
N VAL A 132 1.38 -11.91 -3.33
CA VAL A 132 2.77 -12.14 -3.77
C VAL A 132 3.21 -13.58 -3.56
N ALA A 133 2.72 -14.25 -2.51
CA ALA A 133 3.06 -15.62 -2.14
C ALA A 133 2.30 -16.68 -2.93
N THR A 134 1.05 -16.41 -3.36
CA THR A 134 0.20 -17.34 -4.14
C THR A 134 0.88 -17.79 -5.43
N GLN A 135 1.79 -16.97 -5.98
CA GLN A 135 2.51 -17.23 -7.22
C GLN A 135 4.03 -17.33 -6.98
N ARG A 136 4.44 -18.41 -6.29
CA ARG A 136 5.83 -18.64 -5.85
C ARG A 136 6.88 -18.46 -6.95
N ILE A 137 6.57 -18.80 -8.20
CA ILE A 137 7.50 -18.70 -9.35
C ILE A 137 7.54 -17.26 -9.93
N HIS A 138 6.43 -16.52 -9.85
CA HIS A 138 6.26 -15.21 -10.50
C HIS A 138 5.94 -14.07 -9.53
N GLY A 139 6.34 -14.16 -8.25
CA GLY A 139 5.94 -13.21 -7.20
C GLY A 139 6.24 -11.73 -7.53
N ARG A 140 7.31 -11.43 -8.29
CA ARG A 140 7.58 -10.06 -8.76
C ARG A 140 6.58 -9.59 -9.82
N ALA A 141 6.19 -10.46 -10.74
CA ALA A 141 5.18 -10.14 -11.76
C ALA A 141 3.82 -9.92 -11.09
N MET A 142 3.42 -10.81 -10.16
CA MET A 142 2.18 -10.62 -9.40
C MET A 142 2.20 -9.37 -8.53
N SER A 143 3.32 -9.06 -7.90
CA SER A 143 3.45 -7.80 -7.16
C SER A 143 3.28 -6.60 -8.11
N SER A 144 3.84 -6.66 -9.32
CA SER A 144 3.73 -5.57 -10.31
C SER A 144 2.29 -5.42 -10.78
N LEU A 145 1.62 -6.52 -11.13
CA LEU A 145 0.21 -6.55 -11.50
C LEU A 145 -0.66 -5.97 -10.38
N THR A 146 -0.43 -6.40 -9.14
CA THR A 146 -1.20 -5.90 -7.99
C THR A 146 -1.05 -4.39 -7.83
N MET A 147 0.16 -3.85 -7.98
CA MET A 147 0.35 -2.40 -7.95
C MET A 147 -0.35 -1.67 -9.10
N LEU A 148 -0.33 -2.21 -10.32
CA LEU A 148 -0.98 -1.61 -11.48
C LEU A 148 -2.50 -1.61 -11.34
N VAL A 149 -3.09 -2.71 -10.88
CA VAL A 149 -4.53 -2.80 -10.60
C VAL A 149 -4.92 -1.82 -9.49
N CYS A 150 -4.18 -1.80 -8.37
CA CYS A 150 -4.40 -0.82 -7.30
C CYS A 150 -4.27 0.63 -7.79
N LYS A 151 -3.30 0.93 -8.67
CA LYS A 151 -3.16 2.26 -9.28
C LYS A 151 -4.38 2.62 -10.11
N SER A 152 -4.86 1.71 -10.95
CA SER A 152 -6.03 1.92 -11.81
C SER A 152 -7.29 2.16 -10.98
N ILE A 153 -7.47 1.41 -9.89
CA ILE A 153 -8.57 1.61 -8.92
C ILE A 153 -8.46 2.98 -8.27
N TRP A 154 -7.26 3.38 -7.84
CA TRP A 154 -7.02 4.67 -7.20
C TRP A 154 -7.29 5.85 -8.14
N ASP A 155 -6.86 5.72 -9.40
CA ASP A 155 -7.09 6.74 -10.42
C ASP A 155 -8.57 6.89 -10.77
N GLU A 156 -9.29 5.77 -10.93
CA GLU A 156 -10.74 5.79 -11.15
C GLU A 156 -11.48 6.39 -9.96
N ARG A 157 -11.11 6.02 -8.73
CA ARG A 157 -11.66 6.64 -7.52
C ARG A 157 -11.45 8.16 -7.55
N ASN A 158 -10.25 8.63 -7.86
CA ASN A 158 -9.96 10.06 -7.92
C ASN A 158 -10.68 10.75 -9.08
N ALA A 159 -10.85 10.08 -10.22
CA ALA A 159 -11.63 10.59 -11.34
C ALA A 159 -13.09 10.82 -10.94
N ARG A 160 -13.70 9.91 -10.17
CA ARG A 160 -15.06 10.10 -9.64
C ARG A 160 -15.17 11.24 -8.64
N VAL A 161 -14.21 11.34 -7.73
CA VAL A 161 -14.21 12.36 -6.68
C VAL A 161 -13.96 13.75 -7.24
N PHE A 162 -12.92 13.92 -8.06
CA PHE A 162 -12.45 15.24 -8.47
C PHE A 162 -12.94 15.67 -9.86
N ARG A 163 -13.29 14.72 -10.74
CA ARG A 163 -13.66 15.01 -12.14
C ARG A 163 -15.08 14.58 -12.49
N ARG A 164 -15.78 13.89 -11.59
CA ARG A 164 -17.11 13.30 -11.84
C ARG A 164 -17.14 12.43 -13.11
N ASN A 165 -16.02 11.78 -13.43
CA ASN A 165 -15.92 10.83 -14.51
C ASN A 165 -16.05 9.41 -13.95
N PHE A 166 -16.87 8.57 -14.59
CA PHE A 166 -17.22 7.23 -14.11
C PHE A 166 -16.97 6.21 -15.23
N ALA A 167 -15.94 5.38 -15.05
CA ALA A 167 -15.71 4.26 -15.95
C ALA A 167 -16.19 2.95 -15.31
N PRO A 168 -16.71 1.99 -16.11
CA PRO A 168 -16.97 0.64 -15.63
C PRO A 168 -15.67 -0.19 -15.55
N PRO A 169 -15.64 -1.30 -14.79
CA PRO A 169 -14.44 -2.13 -14.65
C PRO A 169 -13.88 -2.66 -15.97
N THR A 170 -14.75 -2.87 -16.96
CA THR A 170 -14.38 -3.35 -18.30
C THR A 170 -13.53 -2.35 -19.08
N ILE A 171 -13.70 -1.04 -18.85
CA ILE A 171 -12.86 0.00 -19.45
C ILE A 171 -11.52 0.07 -18.74
N LEU A 172 -11.50 -0.03 -17.41
CA LEU A 172 -10.26 -0.07 -16.62
C LEU A 172 -9.38 -1.26 -17.01
N LEU A 173 -9.97 -2.44 -17.27
CA LEU A 173 -9.21 -3.62 -17.70
C LEU A 173 -8.35 -3.32 -18.93
N ARG A 174 -8.83 -2.50 -19.88
CA ARG A 174 -8.08 -2.16 -21.10
C ARG A 174 -6.89 -1.23 -20.87
N THR A 175 -6.82 -0.62 -19.68
CA THR A 175 -5.75 0.31 -19.30
C THR A 175 -4.73 -0.31 -18.34
N ILE A 176 -4.97 -1.55 -17.90
CA ILE A 176 -4.09 -2.37 -17.06
C ILE A 176 -3.21 -3.21 -17.96
#